data_AF-A0A8J6LJ91-F1
#
_entry.id   AF-A0A8J6LJ91-F1
#
_cell.length_a   1.000
_cell.length_b   1.000
_cell.length_c   1.000
_cell.angle_alpha   90.00
_cell.angle_beta   90.00
_cell.angle_gamma   90.00
#
_symmetry.space_group_name_H-M   'P 1'
#
loop_
_entity.id
_entity.type
_entity.pdbx_description
1 polymer ?
#
loop_
_entity_poly.entity_id
_entity_poly.type
_entity_poly.pdbx_seq_one_letter_code
_entity_poly.pdbx_strand_id
1 'polypeptide(L)'
;MMHVPPTVLRRKLSFWQSHGIITEPEPDIFYLQEEQEQNENNIQDDIVVEDYESESAMASAQDQREEELQTFWSYILGMLMNLDTLPLERIHQMLKMFAFQGPTIECNLQELKVFLDRKVREHQLIYSNVGSIFSNGSSAASTMQKLLS
;
A
#
# COMPACT_ATOMS: atom_id res chain seq x y z
N MET A 1 23.68 2.95 -0.26
CA MET A 1 23.30 1.55 -0.54
C MET A 1 22.21 1.57 -1.59
N MET A 2 22.36 0.83 -2.70
CA MET A 2 21.28 0.69 -3.69
C MET A 2 20.15 -0.15 -3.07
N HIS A 3 18.93 0.40 -3.04
CA HIS A 3 17.73 -0.26 -2.50
C HIS A 3 16.93 -0.90 -3.66
N VAL A 4 17.55 -1.83 -4.36
CA VAL A 4 16.91 -2.57 -5.46
C VAL A 4 16.89 -4.06 -5.10
N PRO A 5 15.71 -4.72 -5.12
CA PRO A 5 15.63 -6.16 -4.87
C PRO A 5 16.55 -6.95 -5.82
N PRO A 6 17.29 -7.97 -5.32
CA PRO A 6 18.23 -8.75 -6.14
C PRO A 6 17.59 -9.39 -7.38
N THR A 7 16.29 -9.71 -7.30
CA THR A 7 15.50 -10.27 -8.40
C THR A 7 15.32 -9.29 -9.56
N VAL A 8 15.10 -8.00 -9.26
CA VAL A 8 14.96 -6.93 -10.26
C VAL A 8 16.30 -6.66 -10.93
N LEU A 9 17.39 -6.64 -10.14
CA LEU A 9 18.74 -6.45 -10.65
C LEU A 9 19.13 -7.57 -11.63
N ARG A 10 18.91 -8.83 -11.25
CA ARG A 10 19.16 -10.01 -12.11
C ARG A 10 18.41 -9.91 -13.44
N ARG A 11 17.13 -9.51 -13.41
CA ARG A 11 16.32 -9.35 -14.63
C ARG A 11 16.88 -8.29 -15.57
N LYS A 12 17.26 -7.12 -15.04
CA LYS A 12 17.86 -6.02 -15.85
C LYS A 12 19.21 -6.42 -16.45
N LEU A 13 20.03 -7.16 -15.70
CA LEU A 13 21.30 -7.71 -16.21
C LEU A 13 21.06 -8.71 -17.35
N SER A 14 20.13 -9.65 -17.19
CA SER A 14 19.77 -10.59 -18.26
C SER A 14 19.23 -9.90 -19.51
N PHE A 15 18.47 -8.80 -19.35
CA PHE A 15 17.99 -8.00 -20.47
C PHE A 15 19.14 -7.33 -21.23
N TRP A 16 20.05 -6.65 -20.55
CA TRP A 16 21.19 -6.03 -21.24
C TRP A 16 22.13 -7.07 -21.87
N GLN A 17 22.22 -8.26 -21.28
CA GLN A 17 22.96 -9.38 -21.83
C GLN A 17 22.30 -9.93 -23.11
N SER A 18 20.97 -10.07 -23.14
CA SER A 18 20.25 -10.52 -24.33
C SER A 18 20.32 -9.52 -25.48
N HIS A 19 20.50 -8.24 -25.18
CA HIS A 19 20.69 -7.17 -26.16
C HIS A 19 22.16 -6.99 -26.59
N GLY A 20 23.08 -7.81 -26.07
CA GLY A 20 24.51 -7.74 -26.38
C GLY A 20 25.21 -6.48 -25.86
N ILE A 21 24.56 -5.75 -24.94
CA ILE A 21 25.12 -4.53 -24.33
C ILE A 21 26.13 -4.90 -23.25
N ILE A 22 25.86 -5.97 -22.48
CA ILE A 22 26.76 -6.48 -21.47
C ILE A 22 27.05 -7.98 -21.68
N THR A 23 28.21 -8.42 -21.23
CA THR A 23 28.60 -9.84 -21.22
C THR A 23 29.02 -10.27 -19.82
N GLU A 24 28.79 -11.54 -19.50
CA GLU A 24 29.12 -12.15 -18.21
C GLU A 24 30.13 -13.29 -18.45
N PRO A 25 31.43 -12.98 -18.56
CA PRO A 25 32.46 -14.01 -18.77
C PRO A 25 32.68 -14.86 -17.51
N GLU A 26 32.41 -14.29 -16.33
CA GLU A 26 32.50 -14.94 -15.02
C GLU A 26 31.21 -14.68 -14.23
N PRO A 27 30.76 -15.64 -13.39
CA PRO A 27 29.52 -15.49 -12.65
C PRO A 27 29.53 -14.24 -11.78
N ASP A 28 28.49 -13.43 -11.89
CA ASP A 28 28.27 -12.15 -11.19
C ASP A 28 29.29 -11.04 -11.54
N ILE A 29 30.07 -11.19 -12.62
CA ILE A 29 30.98 -10.16 -13.15
C ILE A 29 30.56 -9.79 -14.57
N PHE A 30 30.10 -8.55 -14.76
CA PHE A 30 29.57 -8.04 -16.03
C PHE A 30 30.49 -6.99 -16.65
N TYR A 31 30.73 -7.10 -17.95
CA TYR A 31 31.50 -6.14 -18.75
C TYR A 31 30.58 -5.47 -19.78
N LEU A 32 30.75 -4.17 -20.00
CA LEU A 32 30.06 -3.43 -21.06
C LEU A 32 30.76 -3.69 -22.41
N GLN A 33 29.99 -3.99 -23.45
CA GLN A 33 30.49 -4.17 -24.81
C GLN A 33 30.30 -2.87 -25.60
N GLU A 34 31.38 -2.08 -25.74
CA GLU A 34 31.35 -0.77 -26.41
C GLU A 34 31.53 -0.85 -27.94
N GLU A 35 31.90 -2.02 -28.49
CA GLU A 35 32.15 -2.20 -29.92
C GLU A 35 30.87 -2.57 -30.68
N GLN A 36 30.15 -1.56 -31.17
CA GLN A 36 29.14 -1.73 -32.21
C GLN A 36 29.81 -1.75 -33.59
N GLU A 37 30.08 -2.95 -34.12
CA GLU A 37 30.10 -3.11 -35.58
C GLU A 37 28.66 -2.96 -36.08
N GLN A 38 28.39 -1.83 -36.73
CA GLN A 38 27.09 -1.49 -37.28
C GLN A 38 26.66 -2.55 -38.31
N ASN A 39 25.80 -3.48 -37.90
CA ASN A 39 24.98 -4.24 -38.82
C ASN A 39 23.61 -3.57 -38.87
N GLU A 40 23.38 -2.77 -39.91
CA GLU A 40 22.17 -1.97 -40.17
C GLU A 40 20.92 -2.81 -40.48
N ASN A 41 20.68 -3.90 -39.75
CA ASN A 41 19.49 -4.71 -39.99
C ASN A 41 18.85 -5.07 -38.65
N ASN A 42 17.71 -4.42 -38.42
CA ASN A 42 16.66 -4.77 -37.46
C ASN A 42 16.67 -4.05 -36.10
N ILE A 43 16.60 -2.71 -36.12
CA ILE A 43 16.07 -1.92 -34.99
C ILE A 43 14.61 -1.56 -35.29
N GLN A 44 13.78 -2.58 -35.49
CA GLN A 44 12.33 -2.49 -35.44
C GLN A 44 11.86 -3.78 -34.79
N ASP A 45 11.94 -3.85 -33.46
CA ASP A 45 10.87 -4.43 -32.65
C ASP A 45 11.17 -4.18 -31.18
N ASP A 46 10.17 -3.63 -30.50
CA ASP A 46 9.93 -3.88 -29.08
C ASP A 46 10.97 -3.42 -28.05
N ILE A 47 11.13 -2.09 -27.92
CA ILE A 47 11.23 -1.51 -26.57
C ILE A 47 9.83 -1.59 -25.94
N VAL A 48 9.33 -2.80 -25.67
CA VAL A 48 8.31 -2.98 -24.65
C VAL A 48 9.04 -2.88 -23.34
N VAL A 49 8.89 -1.70 -22.76
CA VAL A 49 9.17 -1.42 -21.36
C VAL A 49 8.22 -2.30 -20.52
N GLU A 50 8.53 -3.59 -20.41
CA GLU A 50 7.77 -4.54 -19.57
C GLU A 50 7.90 -4.16 -18.06
N ASP A 51 8.77 -3.21 -17.74
CA ASP A 51 8.91 -2.60 -16.40
C ASP A 51 7.85 -1.52 -16.12
N TYR A 52 7.29 -0.85 -17.15
CA TYR A 52 6.24 0.16 -16.94
C TYR A 52 4.90 -0.49 -16.64
N GLU A 53 4.56 -1.63 -17.26
CA GLU A 53 3.33 -2.35 -16.93
C GLU A 53 3.40 -2.97 -15.52
N SER A 54 4.58 -3.41 -15.07
CA SER A 54 4.73 -3.95 -13.71
C SER A 54 4.73 -2.85 -12.64
N GLU A 55 5.43 -1.73 -12.85
CA GLU A 55 5.33 -0.57 -11.95
C GLU A 55 3.94 0.07 -11.98
N SER A 56 3.29 0.16 -13.15
CA SER A 56 1.92 0.67 -13.31
C SER A 56 0.87 -0.26 -12.69
N ALA A 57 1.04 -1.58 -12.79
CA ALA A 57 0.18 -2.55 -12.12
C ALA A 57 0.38 -2.53 -10.60
N MET A 58 1.61 -2.35 -10.11
CA MET A 58 1.88 -2.19 -8.68
C MET A 58 1.36 -0.85 -8.14
N ALA A 59 1.49 0.23 -8.91
CA ALA A 59 0.95 1.55 -8.56
C ALA A 59 -0.59 1.53 -8.51
N SER A 60 -1.24 1.00 -9.55
CA SER A 60 -2.71 0.91 -9.61
C SER A 60 -3.30 0.00 -8.53
N ALA A 61 -2.67 -1.14 -8.22
CA ALA A 61 -3.10 -1.99 -7.11
C ALA A 61 -2.92 -1.31 -5.74
N GLN A 62 -1.92 -0.45 -5.60
CA GLN A 62 -1.70 0.30 -4.37
C GLN A 62 -2.71 1.46 -4.22
N ASP A 63 -2.99 2.18 -5.30
CA ASP A 63 -4.00 3.25 -5.32
C ASP A 63 -5.39 2.70 -4.99
N GLN A 64 -5.75 1.56 -5.57
CA GLN A 64 -7.03 0.89 -5.28
C GLN A 64 -7.17 0.51 -3.80
N ARG A 65 -6.09 -0.02 -3.19
CA ARG A 65 -6.06 -0.33 -1.76
C ARG A 65 -6.19 0.94 -0.91
N GLU A 66 -5.59 2.05 -1.33
CA GLU A 66 -5.70 3.31 -0.60
C GLU A 66 -7.12 3.89 -0.66
N GLU A 67 -7.79 3.84 -1.82
CA GLU A 67 -9.20 4.21 -1.97
C GLU A 67 -10.13 3.39 -1.06
N GLU A 68 -9.88 2.08 -0.95
CA GLU A 68 -10.62 1.19 -0.05
C GLU A 68 -10.44 1.59 1.42
N LEU A 69 -9.20 1.88 1.84
CA LEU A 69 -8.90 2.35 3.20
C LEU A 69 -9.57 3.69 3.50
N GLN A 70 -9.67 4.59 2.52
CA GLN A 70 -10.39 5.86 2.67
C GLN A 70 -11.90 5.65 2.81
N THR A 71 -12.46 4.67 2.11
CA THR A 71 -13.87 4.27 2.25
C THR A 71 -14.13 3.75 3.66
N PHE A 72 -13.27 2.86 4.17
CA PHE A 72 -13.37 2.36 5.55
C PHE A 72 -13.26 3.49 6.56
N TRP A 73 -12.28 4.39 6.38
CA TRP A 73 -12.11 5.53 7.26
C TRP A 73 -13.36 6.41 7.34
N SER A 74 -13.93 6.78 6.19
CA SER A 74 -15.14 7.61 6.12
C SER A 74 -16.32 6.94 6.81
N TYR A 75 -16.47 5.62 6.63
CA TYR A 75 -17.52 4.84 7.28
C TYR A 75 -17.33 4.79 8.80
N ILE A 76 -16.10 4.55 9.28
CA ILE A 76 -15.76 4.51 10.71
C ILE A 76 -15.96 5.87 11.37
N LEU A 77 -15.53 6.95 10.71
CA LEU A 77 -15.75 8.30 11.19
C LEU A 77 -17.26 8.58 11.31
N GLY A 78 -18.05 8.19 10.31
CA GLY A 78 -19.51 8.29 10.34
C GLY A 78 -20.13 7.51 11.50
N MET A 79 -19.67 6.29 11.77
CA MET A 79 -20.13 5.49 12.92
C MET A 79 -19.81 6.18 14.25
N LEU A 80 -18.57 6.65 14.42
CA LEU A 80 -18.11 7.29 15.67
C LEU A 80 -18.66 8.70 15.86
N MET A 81 -19.08 9.40 14.80
CA MET A 81 -19.81 10.66 14.89
C MET A 81 -21.25 10.47 15.41
N ASN A 82 -21.88 9.33 15.10
CA ASN A 82 -23.26 9.06 15.50
C ASN A 82 -23.38 8.28 16.82
N LEU A 83 -22.40 7.43 17.14
CA LEU A 83 -22.44 6.50 18.27
C LEU A 83 -21.43 6.82 19.38
N ASP A 84 -20.67 7.93 19.22
CA ASP A 84 -19.60 8.45 20.09
C ASP A 84 -18.40 7.52 20.33
N THR A 85 -18.65 6.31 20.81
CA THR A 85 -17.65 5.29 21.13
C THR A 85 -18.08 3.92 20.65
N LEU A 86 -17.16 3.12 20.12
CA LEU A 86 -17.43 1.74 19.70
C LEU A 86 -16.26 0.80 19.98
N PRO A 87 -16.51 -0.45 20.40
CA PRO A 87 -15.47 -1.46 20.50
C PRO A 87 -15.03 -1.95 19.11
N LEU A 88 -13.78 -2.44 19.02
CA LEU A 88 -13.16 -2.94 17.79
C LEU A 88 -14.08 -3.93 17.05
N GLU A 89 -14.61 -4.90 17.77
CA GLU A 89 -15.44 -5.97 17.24
C GLU A 89 -16.72 -5.42 16.62
N ARG A 90 -17.29 -4.35 17.20
CA ARG A 90 -18.52 -3.74 16.68
C ARG A 90 -18.25 -2.94 15.41
N ILE A 91 -17.13 -2.22 15.37
CA ILE A 91 -16.68 -1.52 14.16
C ILE A 91 -16.48 -2.53 13.02
N HIS A 92 -15.83 -3.67 13.31
CA HIS A 92 -15.61 -4.74 12.33
C HIS A 92 -16.91 -5.33 11.80
N GLN A 93 -17.86 -5.65 12.69
CA GLN A 93 -19.18 -6.16 12.30
C GLN A 93 -19.94 -5.18 11.40
N MET A 94 -19.93 -3.89 11.73
CA MET A 94 -20.64 -2.88 10.94
C MET A 94 -19.98 -2.68 9.57
N LEU A 95 -18.65 -2.64 9.50
CA LEU A 95 -17.95 -2.66 8.20
C LEU A 95 -18.32 -3.89 7.38
N LYS A 96 -18.44 -5.07 8.00
CA LYS A 96 -18.86 -6.29 7.29
C LYS A 96 -20.28 -6.22 6.74
N MET A 97 -21.20 -5.60 7.48
CA MET A 97 -22.60 -5.49 7.05
C MET A 97 -22.80 -4.46 5.94
N PHE A 98 -22.01 -3.38 5.94
CA PHE A 98 -22.31 -2.18 5.14
C PHE A 98 -21.20 -1.78 4.16
N ALA A 99 -19.93 -2.13 4.42
CA ALA A 99 -18.79 -1.77 3.59
C ALA A 99 -18.22 -2.95 2.77
N PHE A 100 -18.34 -4.20 3.26
CA PHE A 100 -17.79 -5.39 2.58
C PHE A 100 -18.79 -6.11 1.66
N GLN A 101 -19.71 -5.39 1.00
CA GLN A 101 -20.73 -6.01 0.15
C GLN A 101 -20.22 -6.46 -1.24
N GLY A 102 -18.91 -6.37 -1.50
CA GLY A 102 -18.27 -6.74 -2.77
C GLY A 102 -17.47 -8.05 -2.71
N PRO A 103 -17.32 -8.77 -3.84
CA PRO A 103 -16.68 -10.09 -3.90
C PRO A 103 -15.17 -10.11 -3.63
N THR A 104 -14.52 -8.95 -3.49
CA THR A 104 -13.06 -8.82 -3.37
C THR A 104 -12.60 -8.22 -2.03
N ILE A 105 -13.53 -7.85 -1.14
CA ILE A 105 -13.22 -7.03 0.03
C ILE A 105 -13.29 -7.87 1.30
N GLU A 106 -12.13 -8.36 1.74
CA GLU A 106 -11.98 -9.01 3.03
C GLU A 106 -10.95 -8.24 3.87
N CYS A 107 -11.42 -7.54 4.91
CA CYS A 107 -10.55 -6.98 5.94
C CYS A 107 -10.78 -7.76 7.24
N ASN A 108 -9.72 -8.37 7.76
CA ASN A 108 -9.80 -9.15 8.99
C ASN A 108 -9.71 -8.25 10.24
N LEU A 109 -10.04 -8.80 11.41
CA LEU A 109 -10.07 -8.03 12.66
C LEU A 109 -8.69 -7.45 13.03
N GLN A 110 -7.62 -8.17 12.72
CA GLN A 110 -6.24 -7.76 13.02
C GLN A 110 -5.80 -6.60 12.11
N GLU A 111 -6.13 -6.65 10.83
CA GLU A 111 -5.88 -5.57 9.87
C GLU A 111 -6.63 -4.30 10.26
N LEU A 112 -7.90 -4.43 10.65
CA LEU A 112 -8.67 -3.31 11.18
C LEU A 112 -8.03 -2.74 12.46
N LYS A 113 -7.56 -3.59 13.37
CA LYS A 113 -6.88 -3.14 14.59
C LYS A 113 -5.64 -2.31 14.25
N VAL A 114 -4.78 -2.81 13.38
CA VAL A 114 -3.55 -2.11 12.95
C VAL A 114 -3.90 -0.78 12.29
N PHE A 115 -4.95 -0.75 11.48
CA PHE A 115 -5.44 0.48 10.84
C PHE A 115 -5.91 1.52 11.87
N LEU A 116 -6.73 1.11 12.85
CA LEU A 116 -7.21 2.01 13.90
C LEU A 116 -6.09 2.46 14.84
N ASP A 117 -5.13 1.60 15.16
CA ASP A 117 -3.94 1.96 15.94
C ASP A 117 -3.12 3.06 15.21
N ARG A 118 -3.03 3.00 13.87
CA ARG A 118 -2.43 4.08 13.07
C ARG A 118 -3.20 5.39 13.23
N LYS A 119 -4.53 5.32 13.18
CA LYS A 119 -5.42 6.48 13.34
C LYS A 119 -5.37 7.11 14.75
N VAL A 120 -5.12 6.30 15.78
CA VAL A 120 -4.84 6.79 17.13
C VAL A 120 -3.51 7.55 17.18
N ARG A 121 -2.46 7.03 16.53
CA ARG A 121 -1.15 7.70 16.45
C ARG A 121 -1.21 9.01 15.65
N GLU A 122 -2.08 9.07 14.65
CA GLU A 122 -2.40 10.29 13.89
C GLU A 122 -3.28 11.28 14.67
N HIS A 123 -3.65 11.00 15.93
CA HIS A 123 -4.54 11.79 16.78
C HIS A 123 -5.98 11.96 16.22
N GLN A 124 -6.37 11.11 15.26
CA GLN A 124 -7.72 11.14 14.68
C GLN A 124 -8.73 10.36 15.55
N LEU A 125 -8.24 9.36 16.28
CA LEU A 125 -9.01 8.55 17.23
C LEU A 125 -8.37 8.57 18.61
N ILE A 126 -9.18 8.28 19.62
CA ILE A 126 -8.73 7.99 20.98
C ILE A 126 -9.09 6.55 21.28
N TYR A 127 -8.13 5.82 21.84
CA TYR A 127 -8.31 4.45 22.30
C TYR A 127 -8.37 4.42 23.83
N SER A 128 -9.41 3.80 24.36
CA SER A 128 -9.51 3.48 25.79
C SER A 128 -9.30 1.98 26.00
N ASN A 129 -8.31 1.67 26.85
CA ASN A 129 -8.00 0.29 27.23
C ASN A 129 -9.12 -0.35 28.08
N VAL A 130 -10.01 0.48 28.64
CA VAL A 130 -11.21 0.02 29.33
C VAL A 130 -12.27 -0.31 28.28
N GLY A 131 -12.41 -1.61 27.96
CA GLY A 131 -13.41 -2.11 27.02
C GLY A 131 -12.99 -2.06 25.54
N SER A 132 -11.73 -1.76 25.23
CA SER A 132 -11.19 -1.69 23.85
C SER A 132 -12.03 -0.82 22.92
N ILE A 133 -12.45 0.34 23.42
CA ILE A 133 -13.32 1.28 22.69
C ILE A 133 -12.52 2.37 22.00
N PHE A 134 -13.00 2.75 20.81
CA PHE A 134 -12.50 3.86 20.02
C PHE A 134 -13.52 4.99 20.05
N SER A 135 -13.04 6.24 20.17
CA SER A 135 -13.86 7.43 20.06
C SER A 135 -13.21 8.46 19.13
N ASN A 136 -14.01 9.36 18.57
CA ASN A 136 -13.49 10.44 17.74
C ASN A 136 -12.65 11.42 18.58
N GLY A 137 -11.42 11.72 18.12
CA GLY A 137 -10.50 12.63 18.81
C GLY A 137 -11.07 14.06 18.99
N SER A 138 -11.93 14.51 18.06
CA SER A 138 -12.57 15.82 18.15
C SER A 138 -13.71 15.88 19.18
N SER A 139 -14.46 14.79 19.36
CA SER A 139 -15.57 14.72 20.34
C SER A 139 -15.05 14.72 21.78
N ALA A 140 -13.95 14.00 22.05
CA ALA A 140 -13.37 13.93 23.39
C ALA A 140 -12.78 15.27 23.88
N ALA A 141 -12.26 16.11 22.98
CA ALA A 141 -11.80 17.45 23.34
C ALA A 141 -12.96 18.34 23.85
N SER A 142 -14.15 18.16 23.28
CA SER A 142 -15.37 18.85 23.71
C SER A 142 -15.88 18.35 25.08
N THR A 143 -15.78 17.04 25.33
CA THR A 143 -16.15 16.45 26.63
C THR A 143 -15.17 16.84 27.75
N MET A 144 -13.87 16.91 27.48
CA MET A 144 -12.90 17.37 28.48
C MET A 144 -13.05 18.86 28.84
N GLN A 145 -13.44 19.72 27.89
CA GLN A 145 -13.74 21.12 28.21
C GLN A 145 -14.99 21.26 29.10
N LYS A 146 -16.04 20.46 28.89
CA LYS A 146 -17.26 20.48 29.72
C LYS A 146 -17.07 19.95 31.14
N LEU A 147 -16.05 19.11 31.37
CA LEU A 147 -15.71 18.59 32.70
C LEU A 147 -14.81 19.55 33.51
N LEU A 148 -14.21 20.55 32.84
CA LEU A 148 -13.35 21.55 33.46
C LEU A 148 -14.01 22.94 33.61
N SER A 149 -15.30 23.08 33.22
CA SER A 149 -16.14 24.27 33.43
C SER A 149 -17.24 24.01 34.45
#